data_AF-A0A3B7A5H9-F1
#
_entry.id   AF-A0A3B7A5H9-F1
#
_cell.length_a   1.000
_cell.length_b   1.000
_cell.length_c   1.000
_cell.angle_alpha   90.00
_cell.angle_beta   90.00
_cell.angle_gamma   90.00
#
_symmetry.space_group_name_H-M   'P 1'
#
loop_
_entity.id
_entity.type
_entity.pdbx_description
1 polymer ?
#
loop_
_entity_poly.entity_id
_entity_poly.type
_entity_poly.pdbx_seq_one_letter_code
_entity_poly.pdbx_strand_id
1 'polypeptide(L)' 'MPPAGTLATYRGRTRQSMRNVRVVAEASAGRMVVEAIGKQGVPVRLTVKRENLVPMQPDLFD' A
#
# COMPACT_ATOMS: atom_id res chain seq x y z
N MET A 1 -10.16 7.44 -4.48
CA MET A 1 -8.78 7.28 -3.97
C MET A 1 -8.86 6.50 -2.67
N PRO A 2 -7.97 5.52 -2.38
CA PRO A 2 -8.06 4.80 -1.11
C PRO A 2 -7.88 5.80 0.05
N PRO A 3 -8.85 5.87 0.98
CA PRO A 3 -8.76 6.79 2.12
C PRO A 3 -7.61 6.43 3.05
N ALA A 4 -7.18 7.41 3.86
CA ALA A 4 -6.29 7.13 4.97
C ALA A 4 -6.91 6.07 5.90
N GLY A 5 -6.09 5.14 6.37
CA GLY A 5 -6.51 4.00 7.17
C GLY A 5 -6.86 2.75 6.37
N THR A 6 -7.10 2.85 5.06
CA THR A 6 -7.49 1.71 4.21
C THR A 6 -6.31 0.78 3.91
N LEU A 7 -6.59 -0.53 3.92
CA LEU A 7 -5.68 -1.55 3.40
C LEU A 7 -5.76 -1.62 1.88
N ALA A 8 -4.61 -1.69 1.23
CA ALA A 8 -4.49 -1.79 -0.21
C ALA A 8 -3.36 -2.77 -0.57
N THR A 9 -3.44 -3.33 -1.76
CA THR A 9 -2.31 -4.08 -2.32
C THR A 9 -1.44 -3.11 -3.12
N TYR A 10 -0.19 -2.95 -2.71
CA TYR A 10 0.83 -2.28 -3.50
C TYR A 10 1.31 -3.22 -4.60
N ARG A 11 1.18 -2.80 -5.86
CA ARG A 11 1.67 -3.50 -7.05
C ARG A 11 2.93 -2.81 -7.57
N GLY A 12 4.09 -3.31 -7.13
CA GLY A 12 5.38 -2.87 -7.66
C GLY A 12 5.66 -3.38 -9.08
N ARG A 13 6.84 -3.03 -9.60
CA ARG A 13 7.26 -3.38 -10.98
C ARG A 13 7.39 -4.90 -11.19
N THR A 14 7.79 -5.65 -10.15
CA THR A 14 7.92 -7.11 -10.20
C THR A 14 6.85 -7.78 -9.33
N ARG A 15 6.50 -9.02 -9.64
CA ARG A 15 5.52 -9.81 -8.84
C ARG A 15 5.98 -9.97 -7.38
N GLN A 16 7.28 -10.11 -7.15
CA GLN A 16 7.89 -10.16 -5.81
C GLN A 16 7.77 -8.83 -5.04
N SER A 17 7.43 -7.73 -5.72
CA SER A 17 7.22 -6.43 -5.11
C SER A 17 5.75 -6.19 -4.72
N MET A 18 4.86 -7.18 -4.92
CA MET A 18 3.48 -7.12 -4.45
C MET A 18 3.43 -7.32 -2.94
N ARG A 19 2.70 -6.45 -2.24
CA ARG A 19 2.52 -6.53 -0.78
C ARG A 19 1.29 -5.77 -0.33
N ASN A 20 0.73 -6.19 0.79
CA ASN A 20 -0.32 -5.45 1.46
C ASN A 20 0.29 -4.29 2.24
N VAL A 21 -0.35 -3.13 2.15
CA VAL A 21 0.07 -1.89 2.78
C VAL A 21 -1.14 -1.17 3.36
N ARG A 22 -0.91 -0.35 4.37
CA ARG A 22 -1.92 0.57 4.92
C ARG A 22 -1.66 1.97 4.41
N VAL A 23 -2.67 2.63 3.84
CA VAL A 23 -2.55 4.04 3.48
C VAL A 23 -2.55 4.87 4.76
N VAL A 24 -1.52 5.70 4.94
CA VAL A 24 -1.38 6.58 6.11
C VAL A 24 -1.90 7.97 5.79
N ALA A 25 -1.50 8.52 4.65
CA ALA A 25 -1.87 9.87 4.23
C ALA A 25 -1.71 10.08 2.72
N GLU A 26 -2.36 11.12 2.20
CA GLU A 26 -2.00 11.68 0.90
C GLU A 26 -0.61 12.34 0.97
N ALA A 27 0.15 12.18 -0.11
CA ALA A 27 1.39 12.91 -0.35
C ALA A 27 1.22 13.81 -1.59
N SER A 28 2.26 14.62 -1.87
CA SER A 28 2.27 15.51 -3.02
C SER A 28 2.32 14.77 -4.36
N ALA A 29 1.83 15.42 -5.42
CA ALA A 29 1.93 14.97 -6.81
C ALA A 29 1.39 13.55 -7.07
N GLY A 30 0.20 13.25 -6.53
CA GLY A 30 -0.48 11.98 -6.79
C GLY A 30 0.18 10.77 -6.12
N ARG A 31 0.92 11.00 -5.03
CA ARG A 31 1.56 9.95 -4.23
C ARG A 31 0.81 9.75 -2.92
N MET A 32 1.07 8.61 -2.29
CA MET A 32 0.52 8.23 -0.99
C MET A 32 1.67 7.84 -0.07
N VAL A 33 1.58 8.23 1.20
CA VAL A 33 2.41 7.63 2.25
C VAL A 33 1.71 6.36 2.71
N VAL A 34 2.41 5.25 2.64
CA VAL A 34 1.91 3.94 3.05
C VAL A 34 2.82 3.31 4.09
N GLU A 35 2.23 2.50 4.96
CA GLU A 35 2.93 1.67 5.92
C GLU A 35 2.92 0.22 5.43
N ALA A 36 4.08 -0.42 5.49
CA ALA A 36 4.29 -1.82 5.10
C ALA A 36 5.15 -2.53 6.16
N ILE A 37 5.20 -3.86 6.11
CA ILE A 37 6.15 -4.62 6.94
C ILE A 37 7.49 -4.73 6.20
N GLY A 38 8.55 -4.23 6.85
CA GLY A 38 9.92 -4.30 6.35
C GLY A 38 10.53 -5.69 6.54
N LYS A 39 11.73 -5.89 5.99
CA LYS A 39 12.44 -7.20 6.04
C LYS A 39 12.70 -7.72 7.46
N GLN A 40 12.77 -6.82 8.44
CA GLN A 40 12.98 -7.16 9.85
C GLN A 40 11.67 -7.39 10.62
N GLY A 41 10.53 -7.49 9.92
CA GLY A 41 9.21 -7.63 10.56
C GLY A 41 8.67 -6.34 11.21
N VAL A 42 9.38 -5.22 11.07
CA VAL A 42 8.99 -3.93 11.65
C VAL A 42 8.22 -3.07 10.65
N PRO A 43 7.26 -2.24 11.09
CA PRO A 43 6.57 -1.28 10.23
C PRO A 43 7.56 -0.28 9.61
N VAL A 44 7.42 -0.04 8.31
CA VAL A 44 8.18 0.96 7.55
C VAL A 44 7.25 1.83 6.73
N ARG A 45 7.57 3.12 6.61
CA ARG A 45 6.80 4.08 5.81
C ARG A 45 7.49 4.36 4.49
N LEU A 46 6.69 4.42 3.44
CA LEU A 46 7.13 4.54 2.06
C LEU A 46 6.22 5.50 1.31
N THR A 47 6.78 6.32 0.43
CA THR A 47 5.98 7.12 -0.50
C THR A 47 5.86 6.37 -1.82
N VAL A 48 4.62 6.10 -2.26
CA VAL A 48 4.34 5.35 -3.48
C VAL A 48 3.40 6.12 -4.40
N LYS A 49 3.43 5.81 -5.70
CA LYS A 49 2.46 6.37 -6.63
C LYS A 49 1.07 5.79 -6.36
N ARG A 50 0.04 6.63 -6.46
CA ARG A 50 -1.36 6.20 -6.30
C ARG A 50 -1.74 5.07 -7.28
N GLU A 51 -1.26 5.13 -8.52
CA GLU A 51 -1.53 4.11 -9.55
C GLU A 51 -1.01 2.70 -9.22
N ASN A 52 -0.09 2.60 -8.26
CA ASN A 52 0.43 1.31 -7.79
C ASN A 52 -0.38 0.75 -6.61
N LEU A 53 -1.42 1.43 -6.14
CA LEU A 53 -2.30 0.95 -5.09
C LEU A 53 -3.60 0.45 -5.71
N VAL A 54 -3.88 -0.83 -5.53
CA VAL A 54 -5.15 -1.44 -5.93
C VAL A 54 -5.92 -1.87 -4.69
N PRO A 55 -7.27 -1.89 -4.74
CA PRO A 55 -8.06 -2.52 -3.68
C PRO A 55 -7.51 -3.91 -3.37
N MET A 56 -7.43 -4.23 -2.08
CA MET A 56 -7.10 -5.58 -1.67
C MET A 56 -8.14 -6.53 -2.28
N GLN A 57 -7.70 -7.71 -2.74
CA GLN A 57 -8.66 -8.70 -3.20
C GLN A 57 -9.60 -9.03 -2.04
N PRO A 58 -10.92 -9.13 -2.29
CA PRO A 58 -11.86 -9.58 -1.27
C PRO A 58 -11.37 -10.93 -0.76
N ASP A 59 -11.38 -11.10 0.55
CA ASP A 59 -11.10 -12.40 1.12
C ASP A 59 -12.36 -13.29 1.02
N LEU A 60 -12.23 -14.55 1.46
CA LEU A 60 -13.31 -15.53 1.35
C LEU A 60 -14.48 -15.24 2.31
N PHE A 61 -14.30 -14.32 3.26
CA PHE A 61 -15.18 -14.11 4.41
C PHE A 61 -15.81 -12.71 4.46
N ASP A 62 -15.42 -11.80 3.57
CA ASP A 62 -16.04 -10.49 3.31
C ASP A 62 -17.24 -10.55 2.34
#